data_AF-A0A7T0RCV5-F1
#
_entry.id   AF-A0A7T0RCV5-F1
#
_cell.length_a   1.000
_cell.length_b   1.000
_cell.length_c   1.000
_cell.angle_alpha   90.00
_cell.angle_beta   90.00
_cell.angle_gamma   90.00
#
_symmetry.space_group_name_H-M   'P 1'
#
loop_
_entity.id
_entity.type
_entity.pdbx_description
1 polymer ?
#
loop_
_entity_poly.entity_id
_entity_poly.type
_entity_poly.pdbx_seq_one_letter_code
_entity_poly.pdbx_strand_id
1 'polypeptide(L)' 'MENQAELIPLGTSSKMNVEWQFLTKLRDLGRKTVSHWLDKNFDTIGERSSVDLRQIFQGIGAQHQG' A
#
# COMPACT_ATOMS: atom_id res chain seq x y z
N MET A 1 -5.40 -1.22 5.14
CA MET A 1 -4.67 -0.29 4.23
C MET A 1 -5.59 0.10 3.10
N GLU A 2 -5.30 1.18 2.38
CA GLU A 2 -6.13 1.57 1.25
C GLU A 2 -6.24 0.43 0.21
N ASN A 3 -7.39 0.34 -0.46
CA ASN A 3 -7.76 -0.58 -1.53
C ASN A 3 -7.59 -2.11 -1.35
N GLN A 4 -7.30 -2.58 -0.13
CA GLN A 4 -7.15 -4.01 0.15
C GLN A 4 -8.42 -4.82 -0.16
N ALA A 5 -9.61 -4.24 0.05
CA ALA A 5 -10.88 -4.90 -0.24
C ALA A 5 -11.05 -5.21 -1.73
N GLU A 6 -10.49 -4.39 -2.63
CA GLU A 6 -10.50 -4.64 -4.06
C GLU A 6 -9.38 -5.57 -4.53
N LEU A 7 -8.21 -5.54 -3.88
CA LEU A 7 -7.04 -6.33 -4.30
C LEU A 7 -7.01 -7.76 -3.77
N ILE A 8 -7.42 -7.99 -2.51
CA ILE A 8 -7.41 -9.33 -1.89
C ILE A 8 -8.20 -10.37 -2.70
N PRO A 9 -9.42 -10.08 -3.19
CA PRO A 9 -10.22 -11.06 -3.93
C PRO A 9 -9.63 -11.49 -5.27
N LEU A 10 -8.66 -10.74 -5.83
CA LEU A 10 -8.04 -11.09 -7.12
C LEU A 10 -7.17 -12.37 -7.02
N GLY A 11 -6.65 -12.67 -5.83
CA GLY A 11 -5.94 -13.91 -5.55
C GLY A 11 -4.61 -14.08 -6.29
N THR A 12 -4.16 -15.32 -6.43
CA THR A 12 -2.87 -15.64 -7.08
C THR A 12 -2.97 -15.79 -8.58
N SER A 13 -4.11 -16.23 -9.12
CA SER A 13 -4.32 -16.39 -10.55
C SER A 13 -4.23 -15.07 -11.31
N SER A 14 -4.65 -13.96 -10.71
CA SER A 14 -4.60 -12.63 -11.33
C SER A 14 -3.19 -12.12 -11.60
N LYS A 15 -2.16 -12.68 -10.95
CA LYS A 15 -0.76 -12.27 -11.12
C LYS A 15 -0.23 -12.54 -12.54
N MET A 16 -0.79 -13.54 -13.20
CA MET A 16 -0.44 -13.91 -14.58
C MET A 16 -1.43 -13.34 -15.62
N ASN A 17 -2.41 -12.55 -15.19
CA ASN A 17 -3.36 -11.93 -16.11
C ASN A 17 -2.74 -10.68 -16.74
N VAL A 18 -2.53 -10.74 -18.05
CA VAL A 18 -1.94 -9.67 -18.88
C VAL A 18 -2.97 -9.02 -19.82
N GLU A 19 -4.26 -9.30 -19.65
CA GLU A 19 -5.31 -8.68 -20.46
C GLU A 19 -5.33 -7.17 -20.24
N TRP A 20 -5.37 -6.41 -21.34
CA TRP A 20 -5.33 -4.95 -21.29
C TRP A 20 -6.45 -4.34 -20.43
N GLN A 21 -7.65 -4.92 -20.48
CA GLN A 21 -8.78 -4.47 -19.67
C GLN A 21 -8.52 -4.65 -18.17
N PHE A 22 -7.88 -5.76 -17.78
CA PHE A 22 -7.52 -6.02 -16.39
C PHE A 22 -6.44 -5.05 -15.91
N LEU A 23 -5.38 -4.83 -16.71
CA LEU A 23 -4.33 -3.87 -16.39
C LEU A 23 -4.87 -2.44 -16.28
N THR A 24 -5.80 -2.06 -17.16
CA THR A 24 -6.52 -0.79 -17.12
C THR A 24 -7.31 -0.64 -15.81
N LYS A 25 -8.05 -1.69 -15.41
CA LYS A 25 -8.77 -1.70 -14.13
C LYS A 25 -7.83 -1.48 -12.94
N LEU A 26 -6.67 -2.14 -12.91
CA LEU A 26 -5.68 -1.97 -11.84
C LEU A 26 -5.12 -0.54 -11.80
N ARG A 27 -4.79 0.03 -12.96
CA ARG A 27 -4.34 1.42 -13.08
C ARG A 27 -5.37 2.40 -12.54
N ASP A 28 -6.63 2.23 -12.95
CA ASP A 28 -7.71 3.15 -12.58
C ASP A 28 -8.04 3.04 -11.08
N LEU A 29 -8.02 1.81 -10.53
CA LEU A 29 -8.13 1.57 -9.09
C LEU A 29 -7.02 2.26 -8.30
N GLY A 30 -5.77 2.14 -8.76
CA GLY A 30 -4.62 2.81 -8.14
C GLY A 30 -4.77 4.34 -8.14
N ARG A 31 -5.15 4.93 -9.28
CA ARG A 31 -5.38 6.39 -9.39
C ARG A 31 -6.48 6.86 -8.44
N LYS A 32 -7.62 6.17 -8.41
CA LYS A 32 -8.73 6.49 -7.49
C LYS A 32 -8.28 6.42 -6.03
N THR A 33 -7.49 5.40 -5.69
CA THR A 33 -6.97 5.22 -4.33
C THR A 33 -6.10 6.40 -3.91
N VAL A 34 -5.15 6.78 -4.77
CA VAL A 34 -4.23 7.90 -4.50
C VAL A 34 -4.96 9.23 -4.42
N SER A 35 -5.92 9.50 -5.30
CA SER A 35 -6.74 10.72 -5.23
C SER A 35 -7.40 10.86 -3.86
N HIS A 36 -8.09 9.82 -3.39
CA HIS A 36 -8.75 9.85 -2.09
C HIS A 36 -7.77 9.93 -0.91
N TRP A 37 -6.58 9.33 -1.04
CA TRP A 37 -5.54 9.46 -0.04
C TRP A 37 -5.00 10.90 0.03
N LEU A 38 -4.75 11.53 -1.12
CA LEU A 38 -4.27 12.90 -1.20
C LEU A 38 -5.28 13.88 -0.60
N ASP A 39 -6.56 13.76 -0.94
CA ASP A 39 -7.63 14.61 -0.39
C ASP A 39 -7.64 14.62 1.16
N LYS A 40 -7.18 13.54 1.79
CA LYS A 40 -7.17 13.37 3.25
C LYS A 40 -5.85 13.69 3.92
N ASN A 41 -4.73 13.56 3.20
CA ASN A 41 -3.41 13.51 3.82
C ASN A 41 -2.42 14.52 3.26
N PHE A 42 -2.77 15.24 2.19
CA PHE A 42 -1.85 16.13 1.49
C PHE A 42 -1.12 17.10 2.42
N ASP A 43 -1.86 17.78 3.31
CA ASP A 43 -1.30 18.76 4.24
C ASP A 43 -0.35 18.14 5.27
N THR A 44 -0.51 16.84 5.56
CA THR A 44 0.29 16.14 6.57
C THR A 44 1.60 15.56 6.00
N ILE A 45 1.82 15.69 4.69
CA ILE A 45 3.03 15.21 4.02
C ILE A 45 4.23 15.99 4.55
N GLY A 46 5.20 15.26 5.11
CA GLY A 46 6.39 15.86 5.73
C GLY A 46 6.19 16.29 7.19
N GLU A 47 4.96 16.34 7.69
CA GLU A 47 4.66 16.72 9.07
C GLU A 47 4.39 15.51 9.98
N ARG A 48 3.71 14.48 9.45
CA ARG A 48 3.26 13.31 10.21
C ARG A 48 3.69 12.02 9.53
N SER A 49 4.36 11.15 10.29
CA SER A 49 4.66 9.79 9.81
C SER A 49 3.39 8.94 9.74
N SER A 50 3.21 8.20 8.63
CA SER A 50 2.15 7.20 8.46
C SER A 50 2.46 5.86 9.14
N VAL A 51 3.68 5.70 9.66
CA VAL A 51 4.21 4.48 10.27
C VAL A 51 5.02 4.82 11.52
N ASP A 52 4.82 4.06 12.61
CA ASP A 52 5.72 4.09 13.75
C ASP A 52 6.82 3.04 13.59
N LEU A 53 8.00 3.48 13.16
CA LEU A 53 9.16 2.61 12.97
C LEU A 53 9.62 1.97 14.28
N ARG A 54 9.50 2.66 15.42
CA ARG A 54 9.93 2.09 16.71
C ARG A 54 9.04 0.89 17.06
N GLN A 55 7.73 1.03 16.88
CA GLN A 55 6.79 -0.07 17.07
C GLN A 55 7.08 -1.26 16.13
N ILE A 56 7.41 -0.99 14.87
CA ILE A 56 7.68 -2.06 13.89
C ILE A 56 8.99 -2.80 14.20
N PHE A 57 10.02 -2.10 14.67
CA PHE A 57 11.39 -2.62 14.76
C PHE A 57 11.88 -2.96 16.18
N GLN A 58 11.07 -2.76 17.22
CA GLN A 58 11.42 -3.02 18.63
C GLN A 58 11.85 -4.47 18.96
N GLY A 59 11.67 -5.43 18.05
CA GLY A 59 12.11 -6.83 18.23
C GLY A 59 13.38 -7.25 17.49
N ILE A 60 14.00 -6.40 16.66
CA ILE A 60 15.08 -6.83 15.73
C ILE A 60 16.50 -6.56 16.29
N GLY A 61 16.61 -5.86 17.42
CA GLY A 61 17.90 -5.38 17.96
C GLY A 61 18.70 -6.35 18.86
N ALA A 62 18.11 -7.47 19.30
CA ALA A 62 18.77 -8.34 20.29
C ALA A 62 19.67 -9.44 19.69
N GLN A 63 19.72 -9.58 18.36
CA GLN A 63 20.41 -10.70 17.69
C GLN A 63 21.61 -10.29 16.82
N HIS A 64 22.02 -9.02 16.85
CA HIS A 64 23.20 -8.51 16.14
C HIS A 64 24.16 -7.77 17.09
N GLN A 65 24.57 -8.40 18.19
CA GLN A 65 25.82 -8.06 18.87
C GLN A 65 26.77 -9.25 18.67
N GLY A 66 27.84 -9.00 17.91
CA GLY A 66 29.01 -9.89 17.86
C GLY A 66 29.86 -9.76 19.11
#